data_AF-A0A971V9J5-F1
#
_entry.id   AF-A0A971V9J5-F1
#
_cell.length_a   1.000
_cell.length_b   1.000
_cell.length_c   1.000
_cell.angle_alpha   90.00
_cell.angle_beta   90.00
_cell.angle_gamma   90.00
#
_symmetry.space_group_name_H-M   'P 1'
#
loop_
_entity.id
_entity.type
_entity.pdbx_description
1 polymer ?
#
loop_
_entity_poly.entity_id
_entity_poly.type
_entity_poly.pdbx_seq_one_letter_code
_entity_poly.pdbx_strand_id
1 'polypeptide(L)'
;MNQENTSIIISKVWGMCNPLRDDGVSYGDYLEQLTYLIFLKMSDEYSKPPYNKETNIPAGYTWADLNMLKGAELEQQYKATLEILGEQGGILGKIFKGATNKIRNAAILYRIVQMIDNEKWVSMSSDVKGEIYEGLLQKNAEDVKSGAGQYFTPRPLIRAMVKCLRPEPMKTIADPCCGSGGFFLAAHDYIANNYSLDREQKEFLKNSTFYGNELVDSTFKLCLMNLYL
;
A
#
# COMPACT_ATOMS: atom_id res chain seq x y z
N MET A 1 16.00 4.95 -10.81
CA MET A 1 14.94 5.25 -11.79
C MET A 1 14.65 6.75 -11.72
N ASN A 2 14.54 7.44 -12.87
CA ASN A 2 14.25 8.88 -12.92
C ASN A 2 12.76 9.15 -12.59
N GLN A 3 12.45 10.36 -12.11
CA GLN A 3 11.08 10.84 -11.82
C GLN A 3 10.07 10.60 -12.96
N GLU A 4 10.52 10.58 -14.21
CA GLU A 4 9.68 10.25 -15.38
C GLU A 4 9.06 8.86 -15.28
N ASN A 5 9.80 7.84 -14.81
CA ASN A 5 9.26 6.48 -14.70
C ASN A 5 8.20 6.37 -13.59
N THR A 6 8.38 7.08 -12.48
CA THR A 6 7.38 7.16 -11.39
C THR A 6 6.07 7.78 -11.90
N SER A 7 6.17 8.90 -12.63
CA SER A 7 5.02 9.58 -13.23
C SER A 7 4.28 8.70 -14.25
N ILE A 8 5.01 7.91 -15.05
CA ILE A 8 4.43 6.96 -16.01
C ILE A 8 3.63 5.87 -15.29
N ILE A 9 4.17 5.27 -14.23
CA ILE A 9 3.46 4.20 -13.48
C ILE A 9 2.21 4.77 -12.81
N ILE A 10 2.33 5.93 -12.15
CA ILE A 10 1.17 6.63 -11.57
C ILE A 10 0.13 6.90 -12.65
N SER A 11 0.54 7.39 -13.82
CA SER A 11 -0.36 7.66 -14.94
C SER A 11 -1.05 6.39 -15.46
N LYS A 12 -0.33 5.26 -15.60
CA LYS A 12 -0.91 3.96 -15.98
C LYS A 12 -1.95 3.48 -14.97
N VAL A 13 -1.60 3.53 -13.68
CA VAL A 13 -2.48 3.14 -12.58
C VAL A 13 -3.73 4.02 -12.56
N TRP A 14 -3.58 5.33 -12.78
CA TRP A 14 -4.73 6.25 -12.88
C TRP A 14 -5.55 6.08 -14.14
N GLY A 15 -4.93 5.72 -15.26
CA GLY A 15 -5.63 5.46 -16.53
C GLY A 15 -6.68 4.35 -16.39
N MET A 16 -6.46 3.41 -15.48
CA MET A 16 -7.39 2.32 -15.17
C MET A 16 -8.54 2.73 -14.25
N CYS A 17 -8.48 3.89 -13.58
CA CYS A 17 -9.58 4.38 -12.74
C CYS A 17 -10.83 4.75 -13.54
N ASN A 18 -10.67 5.31 -14.75
CA ASN A 18 -11.80 5.79 -15.54
C ASN A 18 -12.73 4.63 -15.97
N PRO A 19 -12.23 3.52 -16.54
CA PRO A 19 -13.06 2.36 -16.84
C PRO A 19 -13.79 1.76 -15.63
N LEU A 20 -13.16 1.81 -14.45
CA LEU A 20 -13.74 1.30 -13.21
C LEU A 20 -14.86 2.18 -12.67
N ARG A 21 -14.69 3.50 -12.78
CA ARG A 21 -15.74 4.45 -12.41
C ARG A 21 -16.98 4.27 -13.29
N ASP A 22 -16.78 4.00 -14.57
CA ASP A 22 -17.88 3.72 -15.51
C ASP A 22 -18.60 2.40 -15.18
N ASP A 23 -17.91 1.46 -14.51
CA ASP A 23 -18.46 0.19 -13.99
C ASP A 23 -19.01 0.32 -12.55
N GLY A 24 -19.08 1.54 -12.00
CA GLY A 24 -19.64 1.85 -10.68
C GLY A 24 -18.72 1.60 -9.49
N VAL A 25 -17.42 1.35 -9.73
CA VAL A 25 -16.42 1.20 -8.66
C VAL A 25 -15.94 2.58 -8.21
N SER A 26 -16.00 2.86 -6.90
CA SER A 26 -15.51 4.12 -6.35
C SER A 26 -13.98 4.19 -6.38
N TYR A 27 -13.39 5.39 -6.34
CA TYR A 27 -11.93 5.53 -6.28
C TYR A 27 -11.33 4.90 -5.02
N GLY A 28 -12.02 5.00 -3.88
CA GLY A 28 -11.60 4.33 -2.64
C GLY A 28 -11.59 2.82 -2.77
N ASP A 29 -12.62 2.24 -3.39
CA ASP A 29 -12.67 0.80 -3.66
C ASP A 29 -11.56 0.39 -4.63
N TYR A 30 -11.33 1.16 -5.69
CA TYR A 30 -10.24 0.87 -6.61
C TYR A 30 -8.88 0.88 -5.92
N LEU A 31 -8.60 1.92 -5.11
CA LEU A 31 -7.34 2.03 -4.38
C LEU A 31 -7.14 0.84 -3.44
N GLU A 32 -8.20 0.43 -2.75
CA GLU A 32 -8.16 -0.77 -1.90
C GLU A 32 -7.80 -2.02 -2.69
N GLN A 33 -8.50 -2.29 -3.81
CA GLN A 33 -8.24 -3.47 -4.64
C GLN A 33 -6.84 -3.46 -5.26
N LEU A 34 -6.39 -2.30 -5.73
CA LEU A 34 -5.05 -2.13 -6.25
C LEU A 34 -4.00 -2.42 -5.17
N THR A 35 -4.25 -1.99 -3.93
CA THR A 35 -3.31 -2.23 -2.85
C THR A 35 -3.18 -3.71 -2.51
N TYR A 36 -4.29 -4.46 -2.50
CA TYR A 36 -4.26 -5.91 -2.31
C TYR A 36 -3.42 -6.60 -3.40
N LEU A 37 -3.61 -6.22 -4.67
CA LEU A 37 -2.89 -6.81 -5.79
C LEU A 37 -1.39 -6.44 -5.78
N ILE A 38 -1.05 -5.18 -5.49
CA ILE A 38 0.36 -4.75 -5.36
C ILE A 38 1.05 -5.49 -4.20
N PHE A 39 0.36 -5.66 -3.07
CA PHE A 39 0.89 -6.42 -1.94
C PHE A 39 1.21 -7.87 -2.34
N LEU A 40 0.28 -8.54 -3.02
CA LEU A 40 0.48 -9.91 -3.52
C LEU A 40 1.68 -9.98 -4.48
N LYS A 41 1.76 -9.06 -5.44
CA LYS A 41 2.87 -8.97 -6.40
C LYS A 41 4.21 -8.76 -5.71
N MET A 42 4.29 -7.81 -4.77
CA MET A 42 5.53 -7.53 -4.05
C MET A 42 5.94 -8.71 -3.17
N SER A 43 4.97 -9.37 -2.53
CA SER A 43 5.21 -10.59 -1.76
C SER A 43 5.85 -11.67 -2.64
N ASP A 44 5.27 -11.95 -3.80
CA ASP A 44 5.82 -12.91 -4.77
C ASP A 44 7.21 -12.53 -5.29
N GLU A 45 7.50 -11.25 -5.48
CA GLU A 45 8.84 -10.80 -5.87
C GLU A 45 9.86 -10.93 -4.73
N TYR A 46 9.44 -10.71 -3.48
CA TYR A 46 10.29 -10.90 -2.30
C TYR A 46 10.56 -12.37 -2.01
N SER A 47 9.65 -13.29 -2.35
CA SER A 47 9.85 -14.73 -2.16
C SER A 47 10.86 -15.33 -3.15
N LYS A 48 11.17 -14.60 -4.23
CA LYS A 48 12.10 -15.02 -5.29
C LYS A 48 13.52 -14.49 -5.06
N PRO A 49 14.54 -15.07 -5.73
CA PRO A 49 15.89 -14.53 -5.73
C PRO A 49 15.92 -13.07 -6.22
N PRO A 50 16.76 -12.20 -5.62
CA PRO A 50 17.82 -12.49 -4.64
C PRO A 50 17.35 -12.50 -3.17
N TYR A 51 16.10 -12.12 -2.89
CA TYR A 51 15.65 -11.87 -1.52
C TYR A 51 15.26 -13.13 -0.76
N ASN A 52 14.58 -14.08 -1.41
CA ASN A 52 14.14 -15.36 -0.84
C ASN A 52 13.48 -15.21 0.55
N LYS A 53 12.67 -14.16 0.72
CA LYS A 53 11.97 -13.92 1.98
C LYS A 53 10.80 -14.88 2.11
N GLU A 54 10.61 -15.41 3.31
CA GLU A 54 9.43 -16.18 3.62
C GLU A 54 8.22 -15.25 3.68
N THR A 55 7.26 -15.50 2.82
CA THR A 55 6.02 -14.74 2.77
C THR A 55 4.91 -15.63 3.31
N ASN A 56 4.28 -15.23 4.41
CA ASN A 56 3.22 -15.98 5.08
C ASN A 56 1.91 -16.10 4.25
N ILE A 57 2.01 -16.05 2.92
CA ILE A 57 0.94 -16.29 1.97
C ILE A 57 0.89 -17.80 1.69
N PRO A 58 -0.25 -18.47 1.94
CA PRO A 58 -0.38 -19.91 1.69
C PRO A 58 -0.19 -20.27 0.20
N ALA A 59 0.38 -21.46 -0.04
CA ALA A 59 0.50 -22.02 -1.39
C ALA A 59 -0.88 -22.17 -2.05
N GLY A 60 -0.96 -21.87 -3.35
CA GLY A 60 -2.23 -21.86 -4.09
C GLY A 60 -2.97 -20.53 -4.04
N TYR A 61 -2.47 -19.54 -3.28
CA TYR A 61 -3.04 -18.19 -3.17
C TYR A 61 -1.99 -17.09 -3.41
N THR A 62 -0.89 -17.42 -4.08
CA THR A 62 0.19 -16.49 -4.40
C THR A 62 -0.12 -15.67 -5.66
N TRP A 63 0.71 -14.68 -5.96
CA TRP A 63 0.59 -13.94 -7.22
C TRP A 63 0.70 -14.85 -8.45
N ALA A 64 1.59 -15.84 -8.41
CA ALA A 64 1.79 -16.78 -9.51
C ALA A 64 0.56 -17.67 -9.78
N ASP A 65 -0.25 -17.92 -8.75
CA ASP A 65 -1.51 -18.66 -8.86
C ASP A 65 -2.64 -17.81 -9.46
N LEU A 66 -2.48 -16.47 -9.49
CA LEU A 66 -3.49 -15.52 -9.93
C LEU A 66 -3.18 -14.90 -11.32
N ASN A 67 -1.92 -14.56 -11.58
CA ASN A 67 -1.56 -13.59 -12.63
C ASN A 67 -1.85 -14.05 -14.06
N MET A 68 -1.91 -15.37 -14.32
CA MET A 68 -2.18 -15.92 -15.64
C MET A 68 -3.66 -16.24 -15.89
N LEU A 69 -4.49 -16.21 -14.84
CA LEU A 69 -5.92 -16.55 -14.93
C LEU A 69 -6.73 -15.47 -15.66
N LYS A 70 -7.88 -15.85 -16.21
CA LYS A 70 -8.78 -14.96 -16.95
C LYS A 70 -10.25 -15.25 -16.63
N GLY A 71 -11.12 -14.28 -16.90
CA GLY A 71 -12.56 -14.48 -16.81
C GLY A 71 -13.01 -14.91 -15.42
N ALA A 72 -13.93 -15.89 -15.37
CA ALA A 72 -14.50 -16.38 -14.12
C ALA A 72 -13.47 -17.05 -13.20
N GLU A 73 -12.45 -17.71 -13.76
CA GLU A 73 -11.39 -18.36 -12.97
C GLU A 73 -10.58 -17.32 -12.19
N LEU A 74 -10.23 -16.20 -12.84
CA LEU A 74 -9.53 -15.09 -12.19
C LEU A 74 -10.36 -14.49 -11.06
N GLU A 75 -11.65 -14.25 -11.29
CA GLU A 75 -12.54 -13.66 -10.30
C GLU A 75 -12.71 -14.57 -9.08
N GLN A 76 -12.91 -15.88 -9.31
CA GLN A 76 -13.05 -16.87 -8.25
C GLN A 76 -11.75 -17.00 -7.45
N GLN A 77 -10.60 -17.10 -8.14
CA GLN A 77 -9.31 -17.18 -7.48
C GLN A 77 -9.03 -15.93 -6.65
N TYR A 78 -9.26 -14.74 -7.21
CA TYR A 78 -9.02 -13.49 -6.48
C TYR A 78 -9.87 -13.40 -5.21
N LYS A 79 -11.16 -13.75 -5.31
CA LYS A 79 -12.05 -13.78 -4.14
C LYS A 79 -11.56 -14.76 -3.07
N ALA A 80 -11.18 -15.98 -3.46
CA ALA A 80 -10.68 -16.99 -2.53
C ALA A 80 -9.35 -16.56 -1.89
N THR A 81 -8.44 -15.94 -2.66
CA THR A 81 -7.19 -15.38 -2.12
C THR A 81 -7.46 -14.31 -1.06
N LEU A 82 -8.37 -13.36 -1.29
CA LEU A 82 -8.70 -12.32 -0.31
C LEU A 82 -9.24 -12.93 1.00
N GLU A 83 -10.11 -13.93 0.89
CA GLU A 83 -10.70 -14.62 2.05
C GLU A 83 -9.62 -15.34 2.87
N ILE A 84 -8.79 -16.18 2.23
CA ILE A 84 -7.73 -16.94 2.90
C ILE A 84 -6.68 -16.04 3.53
N LEU A 85 -6.34 -14.91 2.90
CA LEU A 85 -5.41 -13.96 3.49
C LEU A 85 -6.00 -13.25 4.70
N GLY A 86 -7.31 -12.99 4.69
CA GLY A 86 -8.03 -12.41 5.82
C GLY A 86 -8.11 -13.32 7.04
N GLU A 87 -7.99 -14.64 6.84
CA GLU A 87 -7.93 -15.65 7.91
C GLU A 87 -6.54 -15.81 8.55
N GLN A 88 -5.50 -15.23 7.94
CA GLN A 88 -4.14 -15.34 8.46
C GLN A 88 -3.93 -14.56 9.76
N GLY A 89 -2.86 -14.88 10.48
CA GLY A 89 -2.42 -14.11 11.64
C GLY A 89 -1.62 -12.86 11.29
N GLY A 90 -1.27 -12.08 12.32
CA GLY A 90 -0.30 -10.99 12.20
C GLY A 90 -0.77 -9.82 11.33
N ILE A 91 0.17 -9.16 10.66
CA ILE A 91 -0.11 -8.00 9.80
C ILE A 91 -0.93 -8.37 8.57
N LEU A 92 -0.72 -9.57 8.02
CA LEU A 92 -1.37 -10.06 6.81
C LEU A 92 -2.87 -10.21 7.06
N GLY A 93 -3.24 -10.89 8.15
CA GLY A 93 -4.63 -10.95 8.59
C GLY A 93 -5.27 -9.59 8.82
N LYS A 94 -4.54 -8.65 9.46
CA LYS A 94 -5.06 -7.29 9.69
C LYS A 94 -5.34 -6.52 8.41
N ILE A 95 -4.45 -6.62 7.41
CA ILE A 95 -4.61 -5.96 6.11
C ILE A 95 -5.80 -6.53 5.34
N PHE A 96 -5.95 -7.86 5.31
CA PHE A 96 -6.95 -8.54 4.49
C PHE A 96 -8.24 -8.90 5.24
N LYS A 97 -8.38 -8.52 6.53
CA LYS A 97 -9.55 -8.88 7.33
C LYS A 97 -10.84 -8.37 6.68
N GLY A 98 -11.72 -9.30 6.32
CA GLY A 98 -12.99 -8.97 5.64
C GLY A 98 -12.81 -8.33 4.27
N ALA A 99 -11.66 -8.52 3.61
CA ALA A 99 -11.42 -8.06 2.26
C ALA A 99 -12.37 -8.79 1.30
N THR A 100 -12.97 -8.04 0.37
CA THR A 100 -13.86 -8.58 -0.66
C THR A 100 -13.48 -8.02 -2.01
N ASN A 101 -13.64 -8.81 -3.08
CA ASN A 101 -13.49 -8.30 -4.44
C ASN A 101 -14.61 -7.30 -4.74
N LYS A 102 -14.21 -6.08 -5.12
CA LYS A 102 -15.14 -5.00 -5.54
C LYS A 102 -15.15 -4.76 -7.05
N ILE A 103 -14.28 -5.43 -7.80
CA ILE A 103 -14.20 -5.33 -9.26
C ILE A 103 -15.02 -6.49 -9.85
N ARG A 104 -16.23 -6.18 -10.32
CA ARG A 104 -17.16 -7.18 -10.90
C ARG A 104 -16.81 -7.55 -12.33
N ASN A 105 -16.23 -6.62 -13.09
CA ASN A 105 -15.87 -6.87 -14.47
C ASN A 105 -14.52 -7.61 -14.55
N ALA A 106 -14.59 -8.92 -14.85
CA ALA A 106 -13.42 -9.79 -14.97
C ALA A 106 -12.39 -9.32 -16.03
N ALA A 107 -12.83 -8.63 -17.09
CA ALA A 107 -11.91 -8.08 -18.09
C ALA A 107 -11.12 -6.89 -17.54
N ILE A 108 -11.74 -6.06 -16.70
CA ILE A 108 -11.06 -4.95 -16.02
C ILE A 108 -10.09 -5.51 -14.95
N LEU A 109 -10.54 -6.47 -14.14
CA LEU A 109 -9.68 -7.14 -13.16
C LEU A 109 -8.43 -7.73 -13.84
N TYR A 110 -8.60 -8.45 -14.94
CA TYR A 110 -7.49 -8.98 -15.73
C TYR A 110 -6.53 -7.88 -16.19
N ARG A 111 -7.04 -6.77 -16.74
CA ARG A 111 -6.18 -5.65 -17.16
C ARG A 111 -5.37 -5.06 -16.01
N ILE A 112 -5.95 -4.93 -14.82
CA ILE A 112 -5.25 -4.42 -13.63
C ILE A 112 -4.15 -5.41 -13.20
N VAL A 113 -4.48 -6.70 -13.15
CA VAL A 113 -3.51 -7.76 -12.81
C VAL A 113 -2.33 -7.73 -13.79
N GLN A 114 -2.58 -7.68 -15.10
CA GLN A 114 -1.52 -7.60 -16.10
C GLN A 114 -0.72 -6.30 -16.01
N MET A 115 -1.37 -5.17 -15.74
CA MET A 115 -0.68 -3.89 -15.55
C MET A 115 0.31 -3.96 -14.39
N ILE A 116 -0.09 -4.57 -13.26
CA ILE A 116 0.77 -4.76 -12.09
C ILE A 116 1.87 -5.78 -12.38
N ASP A 117 1.56 -6.87 -13.09
CA ASP A 117 2.51 -7.96 -13.40
C ASP A 117 3.69 -7.49 -14.26
N ASN A 118 3.41 -6.58 -15.20
CA ASN A 118 4.38 -6.02 -16.13
C ASN A 118 5.42 -5.09 -15.49
N GLU A 119 5.26 -4.72 -14.22
CA GLU A 119 6.18 -3.84 -13.50
C GLU A 119 6.92 -4.62 -12.40
N LYS A 120 8.20 -4.30 -12.18
CA LYS A 120 9.04 -4.91 -11.13
C LYS A 120 9.06 -4.05 -9.87
N TRP A 121 8.07 -4.21 -9.01
CA TRP A 121 7.83 -3.34 -7.85
C TRP A 121 8.95 -3.41 -6.81
N VAL A 122 9.50 -4.58 -6.50
CA VAL A 122 10.56 -4.74 -5.51
C VAL A 122 11.87 -4.09 -5.96
N SER A 123 12.11 -4.02 -7.27
CA SER A 123 13.30 -3.37 -7.84
C SER A 123 13.27 -1.84 -7.78
N MET A 124 12.08 -1.26 -7.57
CA MET A 124 11.93 0.18 -7.33
C MET A 124 12.49 0.51 -5.94
N SER A 125 13.06 1.71 -5.77
CA SER A 125 13.44 2.17 -4.43
C SER A 125 12.19 2.29 -3.55
N SER A 126 12.35 2.14 -2.23
CA SER A 126 11.30 2.41 -1.24
C SER A 126 10.65 3.76 -1.49
N ASP A 127 11.46 4.78 -1.76
CA ASP A 127 11.01 6.15 -2.00
C ASP A 127 10.05 6.22 -3.20
N VAL A 128 10.36 5.50 -4.30
CA VAL A 128 9.51 5.49 -5.50
C VAL A 128 8.19 4.76 -5.23
N LYS A 129 8.20 3.66 -4.47
CA LYS A 129 6.97 2.93 -4.12
C LYS A 129 6.07 3.78 -3.21
N GLY A 130 6.67 4.39 -2.20
CA GLY A 130 6.00 5.36 -1.33
C GLY A 130 5.41 6.49 -2.14
N GLU A 131 6.17 7.14 -3.03
CA GLU A 131 5.68 8.22 -3.89
C GLU A 131 4.51 7.79 -4.80
N ILE A 132 4.56 6.58 -5.37
CA ILE A 132 3.45 6.06 -6.17
C ILE A 132 2.21 5.94 -5.28
N TYR A 133 2.32 5.20 -4.17
CA TYR A 133 1.20 4.94 -3.27
C TYR A 133 0.61 6.23 -2.70
N GLU A 134 1.46 7.16 -2.31
CA GLU A 134 1.12 8.48 -1.83
C GLU A 134 0.45 9.34 -2.90
N GLY A 135 0.92 9.29 -4.13
CA GLY A 135 0.28 9.96 -5.26
C GLY A 135 -1.12 9.41 -5.53
N LEU A 136 -1.35 8.11 -5.31
CA LEU A 136 -2.68 7.51 -5.41
C LEU A 136 -3.60 7.99 -4.27
N LEU A 137 -3.11 7.99 -3.04
CA LEU A 137 -3.84 8.48 -1.87
C LEU A 137 -4.21 9.96 -2.01
N GLN A 138 -3.27 10.79 -2.43
CA GLN A 138 -3.48 12.23 -2.60
C GLN A 138 -4.56 12.51 -3.64
N LYS A 139 -4.48 11.88 -4.81
CA LYS A 139 -5.51 12.10 -5.84
C LYS A 139 -6.89 11.57 -5.43
N ASN A 140 -6.95 10.46 -4.67
CA ASN A 140 -8.21 9.99 -4.10
C ASN A 140 -8.79 11.01 -3.10
N ALA A 141 -7.93 11.63 -2.30
CA ALA A 141 -8.30 12.67 -1.33
C ALA A 141 -8.72 14.00 -1.99
N GLU A 142 -8.14 14.35 -3.14
CA GLU A 142 -8.48 15.54 -3.93
C GLU A 142 -9.83 15.41 -4.66
N ASP A 143 -10.34 14.19 -4.86
CA ASP A 143 -11.69 13.99 -5.37
C ASP A 143 -12.74 14.36 -4.31
N VAL A 144 -13.19 15.62 -4.34
CA VAL A 144 -14.18 16.18 -3.40
C VAL A 144 -15.46 15.35 -3.32
N LYS A 145 -15.82 14.61 -4.37
CA LYS A 145 -17.01 13.76 -4.39
C LYS A 145 -16.86 12.49 -3.56
N SER A 146 -15.63 12.03 -3.32
CA SER A 146 -15.34 10.81 -2.56
C SER A 146 -15.38 11.03 -1.04
N GLY A 147 -15.22 12.28 -0.58
CA GLY A 147 -15.07 12.61 0.84
C GLY A 147 -13.79 12.06 1.48
N ALA A 148 -12.84 11.53 0.69
CA ALA A 148 -11.61 10.92 1.20
C ALA A 148 -10.61 11.94 1.78
N GLY A 149 -10.78 13.23 1.47
CA GLY A 149 -9.95 14.32 1.99
C GLY A 149 -9.92 14.41 3.53
N GLN A 150 -10.93 13.89 4.23
CA GLN A 150 -10.96 13.87 5.70
C GLN A 150 -9.88 12.97 6.33
N TYR A 151 -9.32 12.03 5.56
CA TYR A 151 -8.32 11.06 6.03
C TYR A 151 -6.89 11.39 5.56
N PHE A 152 -6.71 12.52 4.86
CA PHE A 152 -5.45 12.89 4.24
C PHE A 152 -4.98 14.26 4.68
N THR A 153 -3.69 14.37 5.01
CA THR A 153 -3.03 15.65 5.27
C THR A 153 -1.96 15.90 4.19
N PRO A 154 -1.93 17.09 3.55
CA PRO A 154 -0.95 17.42 2.52
C PRO A 154 0.49 17.19 2.98
N ARG A 155 1.28 16.49 2.16
CA ARG A 155 2.66 16.11 2.49
C ARG A 155 3.60 17.29 2.77
N PRO A 156 3.49 18.44 2.06
CA PRO A 156 4.27 19.63 2.42
C PRO A 156 4.01 20.09 3.87
N LEU A 157 2.76 20.01 4.33
CA LEU A 157 2.38 20.39 5.69
C LEU A 157 2.95 19.42 6.72
N ILE A 158 2.79 18.11 6.51
CA ILE A 158 3.38 17.08 7.38
C ILE A 158 4.89 17.26 7.51
N ARG A 159 5.60 17.40 6.38
CA ARG A 159 7.06 17.56 6.38
C ARG A 159 7.49 18.82 7.11
N ALA A 160 6.76 19.93 6.96
CA ALA A 160 7.03 21.15 7.71
C ALA A 160 6.89 20.91 9.22
N MET A 161 5.78 20.29 9.65
CA MET A 161 5.53 19.98 11.06
C MET A 161 6.60 19.05 11.65
N VAL A 162 6.96 17.97 10.97
CA VAL A 162 8.01 17.04 11.42
C VAL A 162 9.37 17.72 11.50
N LYS A 163 9.72 18.58 10.53
CA LYS A 163 10.96 19.36 10.57
C LYS A 163 11.01 20.33 11.74
N CYS A 164 9.88 20.91 12.16
CA CYS A 164 9.82 21.74 13.36
C CYS A 164 9.95 20.89 14.64
N LEU A 165 9.28 19.74 14.68
CA LEU A 165 9.29 18.83 15.82
C LEU A 165 10.68 18.22 16.08
N ARG A 166 11.41 17.90 15.00
CA ARG A 166 12.75 17.27 15.03
C ARG A 166 12.77 15.99 15.88
N PRO A 167 12.01 14.95 15.50
CA PRO A 167 11.98 13.71 16.26
C PRO A 167 13.38 13.08 16.36
N GLU A 168 13.69 12.54 17.53
CA GLU A 168 15.00 11.94 17.85
C GLU A 168 14.90 10.41 17.90
N PRO A 169 16.02 9.69 17.66
CA PRO A 169 16.10 8.24 17.89
C PRO A 169 15.72 7.86 19.33
N MET A 170 15.27 6.62 19.54
CA MET A 170 14.89 6.07 20.84
C MET A 170 13.71 6.78 21.54
N LYS A 171 12.94 7.60 20.81
CA LYS A 171 11.69 8.17 21.30
C LYS A 171 10.48 7.55 20.60
N THR A 172 9.38 7.47 21.33
CA THR A 172 8.09 7.02 20.80
C THR A 172 7.31 8.18 20.18
N ILE A 173 6.62 7.91 19.09
CA ILE A 173 5.78 8.85 18.34
C ILE A 173 4.38 8.26 18.28
N ALA A 174 3.39 9.06 18.68
CA ALA A 174 1.99 8.68 18.66
C ALA A 174 1.20 9.58 17.71
N ASP A 175 0.36 8.97 16.88
CA ASP A 175 -0.66 9.66 16.07
C ASP A 175 -2.03 9.04 16.35
N PRO A 176 -2.88 9.66 17.19
CA PRO A 176 -4.17 9.09 17.59
C PRO A 176 -5.22 9.12 16.48
N CYS A 177 -4.95 9.77 15.34
CA CYS A 177 -5.85 9.87 14.19
C CYS A 177 -5.02 9.70 12.91
N CYS A 178 -4.34 8.56 12.78
CA CYS A 178 -3.20 8.44 11.87
C CYS A 178 -3.56 8.46 10.38
N GLY A 179 -4.85 8.31 10.02
CA GLY A 179 -5.28 8.34 8.62
C GLY A 179 -4.49 7.30 7.82
N SER A 180 -3.91 7.73 6.69
CA SER A 180 -3.05 6.88 5.86
C SER A 180 -1.60 6.68 6.38
N GLY A 181 -1.26 7.15 7.59
CA GLY A 181 0.07 6.97 8.19
C GLY A 181 1.11 8.01 7.78
N GLY A 182 0.69 9.13 7.18
CA GLY A 182 1.59 10.13 6.60
C GLY A 182 2.61 10.73 7.57
N PHE A 183 2.21 10.99 8.83
CA PHE A 183 3.13 11.50 9.85
C PHE A 183 4.19 10.48 10.25
N PHE A 184 3.84 9.19 10.32
CA PHE A 184 4.79 8.13 10.65
C PHE A 184 5.87 7.98 9.59
N LEU A 185 5.49 7.96 8.31
CA LEU A 185 6.46 7.91 7.21
C LEU A 185 7.41 9.13 7.24
N ALA A 186 6.85 10.34 7.37
CA ALA A 186 7.67 11.54 7.40
C ALA A 186 8.61 11.59 8.63
N ALA A 187 8.16 11.10 9.78
CA ALA A 187 8.99 11.02 10.99
C ALA A 187 10.07 9.94 10.87
N HIS A 188 9.74 8.78 10.31
CA HIS A 188 10.70 7.72 9.98
C HIS A 188 11.81 8.27 9.07
N ASP A 189 11.42 8.90 7.96
CA ASP A 189 12.37 9.47 6.99
C ASP A 189 13.22 10.58 7.60
N TYR A 190 12.63 11.41 8.47
CA TYR A 190 13.40 12.42 9.18
C TYR A 190 14.49 11.78 10.04
N ILE A 191 14.15 10.77 10.85
CA ILE A 191 15.12 10.10 11.73
C ILE A 191 16.19 9.39 10.89
N ALA A 192 15.79 8.65 9.85
CA ALA A 192 16.71 7.89 9.01
C ALA A 192 17.70 8.78 8.24
N ASN A 193 17.29 9.98 7.82
CA ASN A 193 18.12 10.87 7.01
C ASN A 193 18.95 11.87 7.81
N ASN A 194 18.60 12.17 9.07
CA ASN A 194 19.28 13.18 9.87
C ASN A 194 20.20 12.58 10.96
N TYR A 195 20.13 11.27 11.20
CA TYR A 195 20.91 10.61 12.25
C TYR A 195 21.63 9.36 11.73
N SER A 196 22.87 9.17 12.15
CA SER A 196 23.60 7.91 11.95
C SER A 196 23.20 6.91 13.03
N LEU A 197 22.24 6.04 12.71
CA LEU A 197 21.69 5.09 13.68
C LEU A 197 22.59 3.86 13.87
N ASP A 198 22.82 3.49 15.13
CA ASP A 198 23.39 2.20 15.48
C ASP A 198 22.37 1.05 15.29
N ARG A 199 22.79 -0.18 15.59
CA ARG A 199 21.92 -1.37 15.42
C ARG A 199 20.70 -1.33 16.34
N GLU A 200 20.88 -0.94 17.60
CA GLU A 200 19.80 -0.90 18.60
C GLU A 200 18.77 0.16 18.21
N GLN A 201 19.24 1.34 17.81
CA GLN A 201 18.39 2.44 17.34
C GLN A 201 17.60 2.07 16.08
N LYS A 202 18.20 1.31 15.16
CA LYS A 202 17.49 0.78 13.98
C LYS A 202 16.41 -0.22 14.37
N GLU A 203 16.70 -1.13 15.31
CA GLU A 203 15.73 -2.10 15.81
C GLU A 203 14.58 -1.39 16.56
N PHE A 204 14.87 -0.36 17.34
CA PHE A 204 13.87 0.46 18.03
C PHE A 204 13.00 1.25 17.04
N LEU A 205 13.63 1.93 16.06
CA LEU A 205 12.90 2.69 15.03
C LEU A 205 11.90 1.80 14.28
N LYS A 206 12.30 0.55 13.99
CA LYS A 206 11.48 -0.40 13.25
C LYS A 206 10.31 -0.96 14.06
N ASN A 207 10.51 -1.26 15.34
CA ASN A 207 9.57 -2.11 16.10
C ASN A 207 8.87 -1.39 17.26
N SER A 208 9.40 -0.25 17.73
CA SER A 208 9.01 0.36 19.01
C SER A 208 8.75 1.86 18.94
N THR A 209 8.99 2.51 17.80
CA THR A 209 8.81 3.98 17.70
C THR A 209 7.36 4.40 17.49
N PHE A 210 6.58 3.72 16.65
CA PHE A 210 5.31 4.26 16.15
C PHE A 210 4.08 3.62 16.79
N TYR A 211 3.13 4.45 17.22
CA TYR A 211 1.85 4.04 17.79
C TYR A 211 0.73 4.87 17.17
N GLY A 212 -0.32 4.23 16.66
CA GLY A 212 -1.42 4.96 16.05
C GLY A 212 -2.78 4.31 16.21
N ASN A 213 -3.80 5.15 16.13
CA ASN A 213 -5.20 4.73 16.07
C ASN A 213 -5.84 5.33 14.80
N GLU A 214 -6.67 4.52 14.15
CA GLU A 214 -7.54 4.94 13.06
C GLU A 214 -8.88 4.23 13.25
N LEU A 215 -9.97 4.99 13.20
CA LEU A 215 -11.31 4.48 13.47
C LEU A 215 -11.87 3.74 12.26
N VAL A 216 -11.58 4.23 11.06
CA VAL A 216 -12.16 3.72 9.81
C VAL A 216 -11.33 2.57 9.30
N ASP A 217 -11.92 1.38 9.26
CA ASP A 217 -11.24 0.12 8.91
C ASP A 217 -10.50 0.17 7.55
N SER A 218 -11.14 0.74 6.53
CA SER A 218 -10.50 0.88 5.21
C SER A 218 -9.28 1.81 5.27
N THR A 219 -9.37 2.94 5.96
CA THR A 219 -8.26 3.87 6.16
C THR A 219 -7.13 3.23 6.99
N PHE A 220 -7.49 2.45 8.02
CA PHE A 220 -6.52 1.70 8.82
C PHE A 220 -5.74 0.69 7.97
N LYS A 221 -6.40 -0.02 7.05
CA LYS A 221 -5.73 -0.93 6.11
C LYS A 221 -4.78 -0.19 5.18
N LEU A 222 -5.20 0.95 4.63
CA LEU A 222 -4.33 1.81 3.81
C LEU A 222 -3.09 2.25 4.59
N CYS A 223 -3.25 2.61 5.88
CA CYS A 223 -2.13 2.94 6.77
C CYS A 223 -1.16 1.77 6.92
N LEU A 224 -1.65 0.58 7.26
CA LEU A 224 -0.82 -0.61 7.41
C LEU A 224 -0.07 -0.96 6.12
N MET A 225 -0.75 -0.84 4.97
CA MET A 225 -0.15 -1.07 3.67
C MET A 225 0.93 -0.03 3.38
N ASN A 226 0.65 1.26 3.62
CA ASN A 226 1.60 2.34 3.40
C ASN A 226 2.88 2.22 4.24
N LEU A 227 2.74 1.76 5.50
CA LEU A 227 3.88 1.51 6.39
C LEU A 227 4.64 0.22 6.05
N TYR A 228 4.01 -0.71 5.33
CA TYR A 228 4.61 -1.97 4.94
C TYR A 228 5.45 -1.87 3.66
N LEU A 229 5.00 -1.03 2.72
CA LEU A 229 5.60 -0.83 1.39
C LEU A 229 6.95 -0.10 1.45
#